data_AF-A0A2V5X613-F1
#
_entry.id   AF-A0A2V5X613-F1
#
_cell.length_a   1.000
_cell.length_b   1.000
_cell.length_c   1.000
_cell.angle_alpha   90.00
_cell.angle_beta   90.00
_cell.angle_gamma   90.00
#
_symmetry.space_group_name_H-M   'P 1'
#
loop_
_entity.id
_entity.type
_entity.pdbx_description
1 polymer ?
#
loop_
_entity_poly.entity_id
_entity_poly.type
_entity_poly.pdbx_seq_one_letter_code
_entity_poly.pdbx_strand_id
1 'polypeptide(L)'
;MKKSLPDFSKKLVSVSLVGDEDSRAVDRPRWVIQGGRLFLVGTVPRGGSTRDWCEGVVSAVAWDQVTDYLVFDSADHYRERLRIYERRKRKV
;
A
#
# COMPACT_ATOMS: atom_id res chain seq x y z
N MET A 1 -2.32 4.54 -27.34
CA MET A 1 -1.29 3.89 -26.48
C MET A 1 -1.99 3.06 -25.42
N LYS A 2 -1.80 1.74 -25.38
CA LYS A 2 -2.15 0.96 -24.17
C LYS A 2 -1.20 1.44 -23.07
N LYS A 3 -1.70 2.22 -22.11
CA LYS A 3 -0.90 2.58 -20.93
C LYS A 3 -0.61 1.29 -20.18
N SER A 4 0.66 0.88 -20.16
CA SER A 4 1.09 -0.27 -19.38
C SER A 4 0.94 0.05 -17.90
N LEU A 5 0.39 -0.88 -17.13
CA LEU A 5 0.39 -0.77 -15.68
C LEU A 5 1.85 -0.77 -15.18
N PRO A 6 2.18 0.03 -14.14
CA PRO A 6 3.53 0.05 -13.59
C PRO A 6 3.87 -1.29 -12.91
N ASP A 7 5.14 -1.70 -12.95
CA ASP A 7 5.61 -2.88 -12.23
C ASP A 7 5.99 -2.51 -10.79
N PHE A 8 5.25 -3.08 -9.83
CA PHE A 8 5.48 -2.89 -8.40
C PHE A 8 5.94 -4.16 -7.68
N SER A 9 6.28 -5.23 -8.39
CA SER A 9 6.56 -6.56 -7.82
C SER A 9 7.65 -6.60 -6.75
N LYS A 10 8.58 -5.63 -6.76
CA LYS A 10 9.67 -5.48 -5.78
C LYS A 10 9.51 -4.25 -4.87
N LYS A 11 8.34 -3.64 -4.85
CA LYS A 11 8.04 -2.40 -4.13
C LYS A 11 7.05 -2.65 -3.01
N LEU A 12 6.87 -1.64 -2.17
CA LEU A 12 5.70 -1.48 -1.33
C LEU A 12 4.95 -0.24 -1.81
N VAL A 13 3.64 -0.34 -1.94
CA VAL A 13 2.79 0.77 -2.39
C VAL A 13 1.83 1.13 -1.28
N SER A 14 1.83 2.41 -0.87
CA SER A 14 0.80 2.96 0.03
C SER A 14 -0.24 3.65 -0.83
N VAL A 15 -1.49 3.21 -0.76
CA VAL A 15 -2.58 3.73 -1.60
C VAL A 15 -3.62 4.45 -0.76
N SER A 16 -4.06 5.60 -1.25
CA SER A 16 -5.19 6.36 -0.68
C SER A 16 -6.45 6.01 -1.46
N LEU A 17 -7.57 5.81 -0.77
CA LEU A 17 -8.85 5.41 -1.38
C LEU A 17 -9.85 6.55 -1.31
N VAL A 18 -10.74 6.61 -2.30
CA VAL A 18 -11.87 7.55 -2.29
C VAL A 18 -12.70 7.36 -1.02
N GLY A 19 -12.78 8.40 -0.19
CA GLY A 19 -13.60 8.42 1.02
C GLY A 19 -13.00 7.67 2.23
N ASP A 20 -11.76 7.17 2.14
CA ASP A 20 -11.02 6.63 3.29
C ASP A 20 -10.00 7.67 3.76
N GLU A 21 -9.92 7.90 5.07
CA GLU A 21 -8.92 8.81 5.66
C GLU A 21 -7.55 8.12 5.80
N ASP A 22 -7.55 6.77 5.87
CA ASP A 22 -6.35 5.97 6.06
C ASP A 22 -5.84 5.38 4.73
N SER A 23 -4.52 5.45 4.55
CA SER A 23 -3.87 4.77 3.43
C SER A 23 -3.69 3.26 3.70
N ARG A 24 -3.71 2.44 2.66
CA ARG A 24 -3.41 1.00 2.74
C ARG A 24 -2.02 0.72 2.18
N ALA A 25 -1.17 0.07 2.98
CA ALA A 25 0.11 -0.39 2.49
C ALA A 25 0.01 -1.81 1.92
N VAL A 26 0.57 -2.02 0.74
CA VAL A 26 0.58 -3.30 0.01
C VAL A 26 2.02 -3.64 -0.36
N ASP A 27 2.56 -4.69 0.24
CA ASP A 27 3.91 -5.20 -0.05
C ASP A 27 3.91 -6.17 -1.22
N ARG A 28 4.96 -6.08 -2.04
CA ARG A 28 5.20 -6.83 -3.28
C ARG A 28 3.95 -6.98 -4.16
N PRO A 29 3.25 -5.87 -4.49
CA PRO A 29 1.98 -5.98 -5.17
C PRO A 29 2.12 -6.46 -6.61
N ARG A 30 1.06 -7.13 -7.07
CA ARG A 30 0.85 -7.58 -8.44
C ARG A 30 -0.56 -7.23 -8.92
N TRP A 31 -0.70 -7.08 -10.22
CA TRP A 31 -2.00 -6.85 -10.87
C TRP A 31 -2.76 -8.15 -11.03
N VAL A 32 -4.01 -8.18 -10.57
CA VAL A 32 -4.90 -9.36 -10.69
C VAL A 32 -6.30 -8.90 -11.07
N ILE A 33 -6.93 -9.56 -12.04
CA ILE A 33 -8.36 -9.40 -12.29
C ILE A 33 -9.12 -10.38 -11.38
N GLN A 34 -10.02 -9.86 -10.54
CA GLN A 34 -10.90 -10.65 -9.68
C GLN A 34 -12.34 -10.20 -9.94
N GLY A 35 -13.21 -11.14 -10.31
CA GLY A 35 -14.63 -10.82 -10.59
C GLY A 35 -14.84 -9.73 -11.66
N GLY A 36 -13.95 -9.66 -12.67
CA GLY A 36 -14.02 -8.64 -13.72
C GLY A 36 -13.44 -7.26 -13.35
N ARG A 37 -12.92 -7.09 -12.13
CA ARG A 37 -12.34 -5.83 -11.63
C ARG A 37 -10.83 -5.97 -11.42
N LEU A 38 -10.07 -4.90 -11.66
CA LEU A 38 -8.62 -4.87 -11.49
C LEU A 38 -8.24 -4.55 -10.05
N PHE A 39 -7.43 -5.41 -9.45
CA PHE A 39 -6.90 -5.24 -8.10
C PHE A 39 -5.38 -5.17 -8.09
N LEU A 40 -4.86 -4.32 -7.21
CA LEU A 40 -3.49 -4.35 -6.73
C LEU A 40 -3.45 -5.29 -5.52
N VAL A 41 -2.86 -6.47 -5.69
CA VAL A 41 -2.88 -7.54 -4.69
C VAL A 41 -1.48 -7.80 -4.16
N GLY A 42 -1.35 -7.84 -2.84
CA GLY A 42 -0.11 -8.18 -2.14
C GLY A 42 -0.41 -8.56 -0.70
N THR A 43 0.51 -8.29 0.22
CA THR A 43 0.33 -8.54 1.66
C THR A 43 0.45 -7.26 2.46
N VAL A 44 -0.22 -7.19 3.60
CA VAL A 44 -0.05 -6.07 4.54
C VAL A 44 1.36 -6.14 5.16
N PRO A 45 2.20 -5.11 5.01
CA PRO A 45 3.51 -5.06 5.64
C PRO A 45 3.39 -4.78 7.14
N ARG A 46 4.42 -5.14 7.90
CA ARG A 46 4.58 -4.67 9.28
C ARG A 46 4.60 -3.13 9.34
N GLY A 47 3.85 -2.56 10.26
CA GLY A 47 3.55 -1.13 10.39
C GLY A 47 2.39 -0.67 9.52
N GLY A 48 1.79 -1.54 8.70
CA GLY A 48 0.71 -1.22 7.76
C GLY A 48 -0.69 -1.21 8.37
N SER A 49 -0.82 -1.47 9.68
CA SER A 49 -2.10 -1.41 10.40
C SER A 49 -1.92 -1.12 11.89
N THR A 50 -3.01 -0.71 12.55
CA THR A 50 -3.01 -0.43 13.99
C THR A 50 -2.59 -1.65 14.79
N ARG A 51 -1.47 -1.55 15.53
CA ARG A 51 -0.89 -2.67 16.29
C ARG A 51 -0.62 -3.92 15.44
N ASP A 52 -0.42 -3.74 14.12
CA ASP A 52 -0.08 -4.81 13.18
C ASP A 52 -1.10 -5.96 13.14
N TRP A 53 -2.38 -5.71 13.47
CA TRP A 53 -3.40 -6.75 13.58
C TRP A 53 -3.64 -7.56 12.31
N CYS A 54 -3.34 -6.98 11.13
CA CYS A 54 -3.45 -7.66 9.84
C CYS A 54 -2.10 -7.87 9.13
N GLU A 55 -0.96 -7.81 9.85
CA GLU A 55 0.36 -8.12 9.28
C GLU A 55 0.35 -9.50 8.57
N GLY A 56 0.88 -9.54 7.35
CA GLY A 56 0.98 -10.77 6.56
C GLY A 56 -0.32 -11.23 5.88
N VAL A 57 -1.46 -10.61 6.20
CA VAL A 57 -2.74 -10.91 5.54
C VAL A 57 -2.72 -10.41 4.10
N VAL A 58 -3.41 -11.12 3.20
CA VAL A 58 -3.60 -10.69 1.81
C VAL A 58 -4.40 -9.38 1.77
N SER A 59 -3.85 -8.39 1.08
CA SER A 59 -4.52 -7.12 0.79
C SER A 59 -4.80 -7.03 -0.70
N ALA A 60 -6.05 -6.75 -1.07
CA ALA A 60 -6.48 -6.56 -2.44
C ALA A 60 -7.18 -5.20 -2.55
N VAL A 61 -6.56 -4.27 -3.26
CA VAL A 61 -7.09 -2.91 -3.45
C VAL A 61 -7.64 -2.78 -4.87
N ALA A 62 -8.91 -2.43 -4.98
CA ALA A 62 -9.53 -2.13 -6.26
C ALA A 62 -8.93 -0.85 -6.88
N TRP A 63 -8.33 -0.97 -8.07
CA TRP A 63 -7.54 0.13 -8.64
C TRP A 63 -8.39 1.36 -9.03
N ASP A 64 -9.64 1.14 -9.40
CA ASP A 64 -10.60 2.18 -9.72
C ASP A 64 -11.08 2.99 -8.49
N GLN A 65 -10.61 2.66 -7.28
CA GLN A 65 -10.89 3.43 -6.05
C GLN A 65 -9.66 4.20 -5.54
N VAL A 66 -8.51 4.08 -6.21
CA VAL A 66 -7.27 4.73 -5.78
C VAL A 66 -7.26 6.19 -6.25
N THR A 67 -7.05 7.13 -5.32
CA THR A 67 -6.90 8.56 -5.64
C THR A 67 -5.44 8.91 -5.94
N ASP A 68 -4.54 8.41 -5.12
CA ASP A 68 -3.10 8.63 -5.18
C ASP A 68 -2.37 7.46 -4.52
N TYR A 69 -1.07 7.37 -4.78
CA TYR A 69 -0.23 6.35 -4.17
C TYR A 69 1.21 6.83 -4.02
N LEU A 70 1.88 6.29 -2.99
CA LEU A 70 3.30 6.44 -2.75
C LEU A 70 4.00 5.11 -2.99
N VAL A 71 5.18 5.16 -3.61
CA VAL A 71 6.00 3.98 -3.88
C VAL A 71 7.23 3.99 -2.97
N PHE A 72 7.45 2.89 -2.26
CA PHE A 72 8.61 2.64 -1.43
C PHE A 72 9.42 1.50 -2.04
N ASP A 73 10.74 1.56 -1.89
CA ASP A 73 11.64 0.55 -2.47
C ASP A 73 11.50 -0.82 -1.81
N SER A 74 11.04 -0.86 -0.56
CA SER A 74 10.85 -2.08 0.22
C SER A 74 10.00 -1.81 1.47
N ALA A 75 9.59 -2.89 2.15
CA ALA A 75 9.05 -2.81 3.51
C ALA A 75 9.98 -2.09 4.49
N ASP A 76 11.29 -2.21 4.32
CA ASP A 76 12.27 -1.55 5.19
C ASP A 76 12.28 -0.03 4.98
N HIS A 77 12.27 0.40 3.72
CA HIS A 77 12.16 1.82 3.38
C HIS A 77 10.85 2.40 3.94
N TYR A 78 9.73 1.69 3.81
CA TYR A 78 8.46 2.11 4.40
C TYR A 78 8.54 2.28 5.93
N ARG A 79 9.09 1.29 6.65
CA ARG A 79 9.26 1.35 8.12
C ARG A 79 10.18 2.49 8.56
N GLU A 80 11.22 2.80 7.78
CA GLU A 80 12.07 3.95 8.04
C GLU A 80 11.27 5.26 7.96
N ARG A 81 10.42 5.42 6.93
CA ARG A 81 9.56 6.61 6.77
C ARG A 81 8.52 6.72 7.89
N LEU A 82 7.93 5.61 8.32
CA LEU A 82 7.01 5.59 9.47
C LEU A 82 7.69 6.08 10.76
N ARG A 83 8.94 5.69 11.04
CA ARG A 83 9.67 6.19 12.22
C ARG A 83 9.84 7.71 12.19
N ILE A 84 10.03 8.30 11.02
CA ILE A 84 10.12 9.76 10.86
C ILE A 84 8.77 10.41 11.18
N TYR A 85 7.67 9.86 10.67
CA TYR A 85 6.31 10.32 10.94
C TYR A 85 5.99 10.26 12.44
N GLU A 86 6.17 9.10 13.08
CA GLU A 86 5.90 8.91 14.50
C GLU A 86 6.71 9.87 15.40
N ARG A 87 7.99 10.07 15.08
CA ARG A 87 8.84 11.03 15.80
C ARG A 87 8.34 12.46 15.67
N ARG A 88 7.74 12.84 14.53
CA ARG A 88 7.16 14.18 14.32
C ARG A 88 5.81 14.31 15.04
N LYS A 89 4.97 13.27 14.99
CA LYS A 89 3.67 13.24 15.67
C LYS A 89 3.80 13.40 17.18
N ARG A 90 4.78 12.77 17.82
CA ARG A 90 5.04 12.88 19.27
C ARG A 90 5.55 14.25 19.74
N LYS A 91 5.95 15.13 18.83
CA LYS A 91 6.43 16.49 19.14
C LYS A 91 5.32 17.54 19.07
N VAL A 92 4.14 17.15 18.62
CA VAL A 92 2.91 17.94 18.58
C VAL A 92 2.06 17.53 19.77
#